data_AF-A0A937TFD7-F1
#
_entry.id   AF-A0A937TFD7-F1
#
_cell.length_a   1.000
_cell.length_b   1.000
_cell.length_c   1.000
_cell.angle_alpha   90.00
_cell.angle_beta   90.00
_cell.angle_gamma   90.00
#
_symmetry.space_group_name_H-M   'P 1'
#
loop_
_entity.id
_entity.type
_entity.pdbx_description
1 polymer ?
#
loop_
_entity_poly.entity_id
_entity_poly.type
_entity_poly.pdbx_seq_one_letter_code
_entity_poly.pdbx_strand_id
1 'polypeptide(L)'
;MSTVTISLRLPRSEVGRLEKLARELGTERPAFLKRALQRGAADLMFERACQAYRDGEATLTRAAEIAGLSLREMIHRMRSADLELNYGVDDLAKDLQA
;
A
#
# COMPACT_ATOMS: atom_id res chain seq x y z
N MET A 1 17.91 16.29 3.63
CA MET A 1 16.60 16.34 2.95
C MET A 1 15.83 17.55 3.47
N SER A 2 15.20 18.32 2.60
CA SER A 2 14.30 19.40 3.00
C SER A 2 12.99 18.83 3.54
N THR A 3 12.41 19.46 4.56
CA THR A 3 11.11 19.09 5.13
C THR A 3 10.13 20.23 4.95
N VAL A 4 8.86 19.91 4.69
CA VAL A 4 7.77 20.89 4.58
C VAL A 4 6.72 20.55 5.65
N THR A 5 6.14 21.57 6.28
CA THR A 5 5.04 21.40 7.22
C THR A 5 3.72 21.36 6.48
N ILE A 6 2.93 20.30 6.68
CA ILE A 6 1.58 20.15 6.17
C ILE A 6 0.61 20.28 7.35
N SER A 7 -0.38 21.16 7.23
CA SER A 7 -1.40 21.39 8.26
C SER A 7 -2.74 20.79 7.84
N LEU A 8 -3.33 19.94 8.67
CA LEU A 8 -4.64 19.31 8.45
C LEU A 8 -5.55 19.56 9.65
N ARG A 9 -6.83 19.80 9.41
CA ARG A 9 -7.86 19.86 10.47
C ARG A 9 -8.49 18.49 10.64
N LEU A 10 -8.49 17.98 11.87
CA LEU A 10 -9.09 16.71 12.24
C LEU A 10 -10.08 16.90 13.41
N PRO A 11 -11.14 16.07 13.50
CA PRO A 11 -12.00 16.03 14.67
C PRO A 11 -11.20 15.73 15.94
N ARG A 12 -11.56 16.38 17.06
CA ARG A 12 -10.89 16.14 18.36
C ARG A 12 -10.91 14.66 18.78
N SER A 13 -11.99 13.95 18.46
CA SER A 13 -12.14 12.52 18.75
C SER A 13 -11.08 11.67 18.03
N GLU A 14 -10.79 11.96 16.77
CA GLU A 14 -9.76 11.25 16.01
C GLU A 14 -8.36 11.54 16.54
N VAL A 15 -8.06 12.80 16.82
CA VAL A 15 -6.77 13.19 17.43
C VAL A 15 -6.57 12.45 18.75
N GLY A 16 -7.60 12.37 19.59
CA GLY A 16 -7.54 11.63 20.85
C GLY A 16 -7.26 10.13 20.66
N ARG A 17 -7.84 9.50 19.63
CA ARG A 17 -7.56 8.08 19.29
C ARG A 17 -6.11 7.88 18.86
N LEU A 18 -5.60 8.75 17.99
CA LEU A 18 -4.21 8.68 17.51
C LEU A 18 -3.21 8.90 18.65
N GLU A 19 -3.48 9.84 19.55
CA GLU A 19 -2.61 10.09 20.72
C GLU A 19 -2.65 8.96 21.74
N LYS A 20 -3.79 8.28 21.90
CA LYS A 20 -3.89 7.07 22.73
C LYS A 20 -3.05 5.93 22.14
N LEU A 21 -3.19 5.66 20.84
CA LEU A 21 -2.40 4.65 20.14
C LEU A 21 -0.90 4.92 20.20
N ALA A 22 -0.49 6.18 19.99
CA ALA A 22 0.92 6.57 20.08
C ALA A 22 1.49 6.27 21.48
N ARG A 23 0.73 6.55 22.54
CA ARG A 23 1.08 6.24 23.94
C ARG A 23 1.16 4.74 24.19
N GLU A 24 0.18 3.96 23.75
CA GLU A 24 0.16 2.50 23.89
C GLU A 24 1.35 1.84 23.20
N LEU A 25 1.81 2.39 22.07
CA LEU A 25 2.97 1.94 21.33
C LEU A 25 4.30 2.52 21.85
N GLY A 26 4.29 3.37 22.88
CA GLY A 26 5.49 4.02 23.41
C GLY A 26 6.19 4.93 22.41
N THR A 27 5.44 5.56 21.50
CA THR A 27 5.98 6.39 20.41
C THR A 27 5.55 7.84 20.52
N GLU A 28 6.47 8.75 20.19
CA GLU A 28 6.17 10.18 20.09
C GLU A 28 5.13 10.47 19.00
N ARG A 29 4.20 11.39 19.28
CA ARG A 29 3.08 11.73 18.38
C ARG A 29 3.56 12.03 16.94
N PRO A 30 4.58 12.87 16.69
CA PRO A 30 5.02 13.15 15.33
C PRO A 30 5.61 11.93 14.62
N ALA A 31 6.32 11.06 15.35
CA ALA A 31 6.91 9.84 14.80
C ALA A 31 5.81 8.83 14.42
N PHE A 32 4.82 8.65 15.30
CA PHE A 32 3.66 7.82 15.04
C PHE A 32 2.89 8.31 13.80
N LEU A 33 2.55 9.60 13.75
CA LEU A 33 1.81 10.19 12.62
C LEU A 33 2.58 10.07 11.31
N LYS A 34 3.90 10.31 11.33
CA LYS A 34 4.74 10.14 10.14
C LYS A 34 4.72 8.69 9.63
N ARG A 35 4.85 7.71 10.52
CA ARG A 35 4.77 6.28 10.16
C ARG A 35 3.38 5.91 9.63
N ALA A 36 2.32 6.38 10.28
CA ALA A 36 0.96 6.14 9.86
C ALA A 36 0.68 6.70 8.45
N LEU A 37 1.12 7.94 8.19
CA LEU A 37 1.01 8.56 6.87
C LEU A 37 1.81 7.81 5.80
N GLN A 38 3.05 7.41 6.10
CA GLN A 38 3.88 6.64 5.17
C GLN A 38 3.23 5.31 4.81
N ARG A 39 2.68 4.60 5.81
CA ARG A 39 2.00 3.33 5.60
C ARG A 39 0.71 3.52 4.80
N GLY A 40 -0.13 4.47 5.19
CA GLY A 40 -1.36 4.78 4.46
C GLY A 40 -1.11 5.18 3.01
N ALA A 41 -0.07 5.99 2.74
CA ALA A 41 0.31 6.34 1.38
C ALA A 41 0.76 5.11 0.57
N ALA A 42 1.56 4.22 1.15
CA ALA A 42 1.98 2.98 0.49
C ALA A 42 0.81 2.02 0.23
N ASP A 43 -0.19 2.00 1.12
CA ASP A 43 -1.41 1.19 0.97
C ASP A 43 -2.28 1.74 -0.16
N LEU A 44 -2.51 3.05 -0.21
CA LEU A 44 -3.27 3.72 -1.28
C LEU A 44 -2.61 3.54 -2.67
N MET A 45 -1.28 3.62 -2.74
CA MET A 45 -0.56 3.38 -4.00
C MET A 45 -0.69 1.93 -4.45
N PHE A 46 -0.65 0.98 -3.52
CA PHE A 46 -0.86 -0.44 -3.81
C PHE A 46 -2.28 -0.72 -4.30
N GLU A 47 -3.30 -0.14 -3.67
CA GLU A 47 -4.70 -0.25 -4.11
C GLU A 47 -4.87 0.27 -5.54
N ARG A 48 -4.32 1.46 -5.83
CA ARG A 48 -4.33 2.03 -7.19
C ARG A 48 -3.62 1.14 -8.21
N ALA A 49 -2.47 0.58 -7.86
CA ALA A 49 -1.74 -0.34 -8.72
C ALA A 49 -2.54 -1.61 -9.02
N CYS A 50 -3.19 -2.18 -8.01
CA CYS A 50 -4.06 -3.35 -8.18
C CYS A 50 -5.24 -3.04 -9.10
N GLN A 51 -5.86 -1.86 -8.94
CA GLN A 51 -6.98 -1.44 -9.79
C GLN A 51 -6.54 -1.31 -11.26
N ALA A 52 -5.43 -0.62 -11.52
CA ALA A 52 -4.88 -0.49 -12.87
C ALA A 52 -4.55 -1.86 -13.52
N TYR A 53 -4.07 -2.82 -12.72
CA TYR A 53 -3.85 -4.19 -13.21
C TYR A 53 -5.16 -4.90 -13.58
N ARG A 54 -6.20 -4.80 -12.73
CA ARG A 54 -7.50 -5.43 -12.98
C ARG A 54 -8.22 -4.87 -14.20
N ASP A 55 -8.12 -3.56 -14.39
CA ASP A 55 -8.77 -2.87 -15.51
C ASP A 55 -8.02 -3.08 -16.84
N GLY A 56 -6.88 -3.80 -16.81
CA GLY A 56 -6.04 -4.05 -17.97
C GLY A 56 -5.20 -2.84 -18.42
N GLU A 57 -5.20 -1.76 -17.63
CA GLU A 57 -4.46 -0.53 -17.90
C GLU A 57 -2.96 -0.66 -17.60
N ALA A 58 -2.57 -1.64 -16.78
CA ALA A 58 -1.20 -1.91 -16.41
C ALA A 58 -0.89 -3.42 -16.42
N THR A 59 0.31 -3.79 -16.84
CA THR A 59 0.84 -5.14 -16.59
C THR A 59 1.20 -5.30 -15.11
N LEU A 60 1.39 -6.54 -14.64
CA LEU A 60 1.76 -6.80 -13.24
C LEU A 60 3.08 -6.10 -12.85
N THR A 61 4.06 -6.09 -13.75
CA THR A 61 5.32 -5.35 -13.56
C THR A 61 5.07 -3.86 -13.46
N ARG A 62 4.22 -3.30 -14.33
CA ARG A 62 3.88 -1.87 -14.28
C ARG A 62 3.11 -1.50 -13.01
N ALA A 63 2.25 -2.38 -12.52
CA ALA A 63 1.55 -2.21 -11.26
C ALA A 63 2.54 -2.21 -10.07
N ALA A 64 3.54 -3.11 -10.08
CA ALA A 64 4.60 -3.11 -9.07
C ALA A 64 5.37 -1.77 -9.05
N GLU A 65 5.71 -1.23 -10.23
CA GLU A 65 6.34 0.09 -10.36
C GLU A 65 5.45 1.22 -9.79
N ILE A 66 4.14 1.21 -10.07
CA ILE A 66 3.18 2.18 -9.52
C ILE A 66 3.15 2.09 -7.99
N ALA A 67 3.14 0.89 -7.44
CA ALA A 67 3.15 0.67 -6.00
C ALA A 67 4.50 0.97 -5.33
N GLY A 68 5.57 1.21 -6.10
CA GLY A 68 6.93 1.34 -5.58
C GLY A 68 7.47 0.04 -4.98
N LEU A 69 7.00 -1.10 -5.48
CA LEU A 69 7.36 -2.44 -5.02
C LEU A 69 8.16 -3.18 -6.10
N SER A 70 8.98 -4.14 -5.67
CA SER A 70 9.46 -5.17 -6.61
C SER A 70 8.30 -6.06 -7.07
N LEU A 71 8.46 -6.70 -8.23
CA LEU A 71 7.47 -7.66 -8.74
C LEU A 71 7.15 -8.76 -7.72
N ARG A 72 8.17 -9.26 -7.00
CA ARG A 72 8.01 -10.27 -5.95
C ARG A 72 7.16 -9.76 -4.79
N GLU A 73 7.42 -8.55 -4.31
CA GLU A 73 6.66 -7.92 -3.24
C GLU A 73 5.22 -7.65 -3.67
N MET A 74 4.99 -7.21 -4.91
CA MET A 74 3.66 -7.04 -5.48
C MET A 74 2.88 -8.35 -5.46
N ILE A 75 3.46 -9.45 -5.97
CA ILE A 75 2.82 -10.78 -5.98
C ILE A 75 2.52 -11.25 -4.56
N HIS A 76 3.49 -11.13 -3.64
CA HIS A 76 3.30 -11.53 -2.25
C HIS A 76 2.15 -10.77 -1.59
N ARG A 77 2.13 -9.45 -1.80
CA ARG A 77 1.15 -8.55 -1.20
C ARG A 77 -0.26 -8.76 -1.76
N MET A 78 -0.39 -9.02 -3.06
CA MET A 78 -1.68 -9.38 -3.69
C MET A 78 -2.23 -10.70 -3.15
N ARG A 79 -1.37 -11.71 -2.96
CA ARG A 79 -1.76 -13.01 -2.36
C ARG A 79 -2.23 -12.86 -0.91
N SER A 80 -1.57 -12.01 -0.13
CA SER A 80 -1.95 -11.76 1.27
C SER A 80 -3.22 -10.91 1.42
N ALA A 81 -3.59 -10.16 0.38
CA ALA A 81 -4.72 -9.25 0.38
C ALA A 81 -6.05 -9.92 -0.04
N ASP A 82 -6.04 -11.23 -0.27
CA ASP A 82 -7.19 -12.02 -0.78
C ASP A 82 -7.81 -11.38 -2.04
N LEU A 83 -6.97 -10.76 -2.86
CA LEU A 83 -7.37 -10.31 -4.17
C LEU A 83 -7.23 -11.53 -5.06
N GLU A 84 -8.36 -12.14 -5.44
CA GLU A 84 -8.44 -13.14 -6.49
C GLU A 84 -7.61 -12.64 -7.68
N LEU A 85 -6.39 -13.18 -7.77
CA LEU A 85 -5.51 -12.92 -8.88
C LEU A 85 -6.23 -13.55 -10.07
N ASN A 86 -6.67 -12.73 -11.03
CA ASN A 86 -7.05 -13.17 -12.37
C ASN A 86 -5.82 -13.72 -13.15
N TYR A 87 -4.93 -14.42 -12.45
CA TYR A 87 -3.80 -15.16 -12.97
C TYR A 87 -3.87 -16.54 -12.35
N GLY A 88 -4.63 -17.38 -13.02
CA GLY A 88 -4.87 -18.77 -12.61
C GLY A 88 -3.68 -19.65 -12.96
N VAL A 89 -3.76 -20.90 -12.50
CA VAL A 89 -2.79 -21.96 -12.84
C VAL A 89 -2.68 -22.14 -14.37
N ASP A 90 -3.74 -21.80 -15.09
CA ASP A 90 -3.83 -21.85 -16.55
C ASP A 90 -2.95 -20.83 -17.28
N ASP A 91 -2.70 -19.65 -16.69
CA ASP A 91 -1.84 -18.64 -17.31
C ASP A 91 -0.35 -18.99 -17.12
N LEU A 92 0.01 -19.56 -15.96
CA LEU A 92 1.35 -20.11 -15.71
C LEU A 92 1.68 -21.28 -16.65
N ALA A 93 0.68 -22.11 -16.98
CA ALA A 93 0.87 -23.24 -17.90
C ALA A 93 1.17 -22.79 -19.33
N LYS A 94 0.61 -21.65 -19.78
CA LYS A 94 0.88 -21.09 -21.11
C LYS A 94 2.29 -20.54 -21.23
N ASP A 95 2.82 -19.89 -20.20
CA ASP A 95 4.18 -19.34 -20.21
C ASP A 95 5.27 -20.42 -20.12
N LEU A 96 4.97 -21.58 -19.53
CA LEU A 96 5.92 -22.69 -19.43
C LEU A 96 5.99 -23.56 -20.70
N GLN A 97 5.03 -23.40 -21.62
CA GLN A 97 4.98 -24.10 -22.91
C GLN A 97 5.57 -23.29 -24.08
N ALA A 98 6.03 -22.06 -23.83
CA ALA A 98 6.64 -21.18 -24.81
C ALA A 98 8.18 -21.29 -24.85
#